data_AF-A0A662ALV5-F1
#
_entry.id   AF-A0A662ALV5-F1
#
_cell.length_a   1.000
_cell.length_b   1.000
_cell.length_c   1.000
_cell.angle_alpha   90.00
_cell.angle_beta   90.00
_cell.angle_gamma   90.00
#
_symmetry.space_group_name_H-M   'P 1'
#
loop_
_entity.id
_entity.type
_entity.pdbx_description
1 polymer ?
#
loop_
_entity_poly.entity_id
_entity_poly.type
_entity_poly.pdbx_seq_one_letter_code
_entity_poly.pdbx_strand_id
1 'polypeptide(L)'
;SRGGLLRMGPVWDFNLAYGNQYEGGFWSPEGWVRDHWLDPVPFWWDRLLEDPAYTEALNCRWQALRSELLSLDRVHGLIDVYAEEMGPAVERNFERWDILGEEIWPNYYVEDTYEEELERLKWWIAKRVDWLDRNMPGACPGLGEEIIMKELNVSLFPNPSSGRFMVEIGGGNSESKTIEILDMRGRVVNFRHLPAGYGSLEEFDLSDAAPGLYLIRVQQGQDGLTRKLLIN
;
A
#
# COMPACT_ATOMS: atom_id res chain seq x y z
N SER A 1 -30.16 3.02 28.98
CA SER A 1 -29.59 1.73 28.51
C SER A 1 -29.75 0.68 29.61
N ARG A 2 -29.92 -0.61 29.28
CA ARG A 2 -30.06 -1.73 30.25
C ARG A 2 -28.70 -2.39 30.58
N GLY A 3 -27.67 -1.61 30.89
CA GLY A 3 -26.37 -2.14 31.33
C GLY A 3 -25.51 -2.86 30.26
N GLY A 4 -25.86 -2.78 28.97
CA GLY A 4 -25.01 -3.28 27.90
C GLY A 4 -23.82 -2.36 27.64
N LEU A 5 -22.62 -2.95 27.51
CA LEU A 5 -21.42 -2.24 27.05
C LEU A 5 -21.59 -1.79 25.59
N LEU A 6 -21.04 -0.63 25.24
CA LEU A 6 -20.95 -0.18 23.86
C LEU A 6 -20.04 -1.11 23.05
N ARG A 7 -20.38 -1.32 21.78
CA ARG A 7 -19.60 -2.09 20.81
C ARG A 7 -19.34 -1.22 19.59
N MET A 8 -18.17 -1.36 18.99
CA MET A 8 -17.84 -0.72 17.71
C MET A 8 -18.36 -1.59 16.56
N GLY A 9 -19.07 -0.97 15.61
CA GLY A 9 -19.63 -1.62 14.42
C GLY A 9 -21.15 -1.83 14.47
N PRO A 10 -21.72 -2.49 13.44
CA PRO A 10 -21.04 -3.06 12.28
C PRO A 10 -20.40 -1.98 11.39
N VAL A 11 -19.29 -2.32 10.76
CA VAL A 11 -18.66 -1.48 9.73
C VAL A 11 -19.40 -1.67 8.39
N TRP A 12 -19.42 -0.64 7.54
CA TRP A 12 -20.14 -0.59 6.27
C TRP A 12 -19.37 0.27 5.25
N ASP A 13 -19.59 0.02 3.96
CA ASP A 13 -19.08 0.81 2.82
C ASP A 13 -17.54 0.86 2.65
N PHE A 14 -16.96 -0.21 2.08
CA PHE A 14 -15.51 -0.33 1.82
C PHE A 14 -15.14 -0.18 0.33
N ASN A 15 -15.98 0.49 -0.46
CA ASN A 15 -15.68 0.78 -1.87
C ASN A 15 -14.46 1.70 -2.05
N LEU A 16 -14.15 2.55 -1.07
CA LEU A 16 -13.00 3.48 -1.04
C LEU A 16 -11.85 2.98 -0.14
N ALA A 17 -11.78 1.67 0.08
CA ALA A 17 -10.71 1.04 0.84
C ALA A 17 -9.58 0.55 -0.07
N TYR A 18 -8.54 -0.04 0.53
CA TYR A 18 -7.46 -0.74 -0.17
C TYR A 18 -6.70 0.08 -1.22
N GLY A 19 -6.48 1.36 -0.93
CA GLY A 19 -5.74 2.26 -1.81
C GLY A 19 -6.59 2.96 -2.86
N ASN A 20 -7.91 2.71 -2.89
CA ASN A 20 -8.83 3.27 -3.88
C ASN A 20 -9.41 4.64 -3.49
N GLN A 21 -8.53 5.60 -3.17
CA GLN A 21 -8.92 6.98 -2.83
C GLN A 21 -7.79 7.96 -3.15
N TYR A 22 -8.03 8.90 -4.08
CA TYR A 22 -7.06 9.91 -4.52
C TYR A 22 -6.89 11.10 -3.57
N GLU A 23 -7.77 11.31 -2.59
CA GLU A 23 -7.67 12.46 -1.68
C GLU A 23 -6.92 12.15 -0.37
N GLY A 24 -6.14 13.14 0.08
CA GLY A 24 -5.53 13.21 1.42
C GLY A 24 -4.62 12.09 1.87
N GLY A 25 -4.03 11.34 0.93
CA GLY A 25 -3.03 10.31 1.22
C GLY A 25 -3.63 8.95 1.58
N PHE A 26 -4.95 8.76 1.44
CA PHE A 26 -5.61 7.50 1.78
C PHE A 26 -5.29 6.35 0.81
N TRP A 27 -4.66 6.65 -0.32
CA TRP A 27 -4.07 5.64 -1.20
C TRP A 27 -2.83 4.97 -0.58
N SER A 28 -2.16 5.63 0.37
CA SER A 28 -0.94 5.12 0.98
C SER A 28 -1.24 3.89 1.84
N PRO A 29 -0.44 2.81 1.73
CA PRO A 29 -0.53 1.70 2.67
C PRO A 29 0.00 2.07 4.07
N GLU A 30 0.64 3.22 4.21
CA GLU A 30 1.29 3.68 5.44
C GLU A 30 0.50 4.81 6.12
N GLY A 31 0.60 4.91 7.45
CA GLY A 31 -0.04 5.93 8.26
C GLY A 31 -1.35 5.48 8.90
N TRP A 32 -1.81 6.22 9.91
CA TRP A 32 -3.12 6.00 10.53
C TRP A 32 -4.11 7.04 10.05
N VAL A 33 -5.28 6.62 9.57
CA VAL A 33 -6.38 7.51 9.15
C VAL A 33 -6.71 8.58 10.19
N ARG A 34 -6.62 8.27 11.49
CA ARG A 34 -6.83 9.23 12.59
C ARG A 34 -5.85 10.42 12.60
N ASP A 35 -4.69 10.27 11.98
CA ASP A 35 -3.67 11.31 11.88
C ASP A 35 -3.86 12.18 10.60
N HIS A 36 -4.84 11.85 9.75
CA HIS A 36 -5.17 12.64 8.56
C HIS A 36 -6.20 13.74 8.90
N TRP A 37 -6.13 14.84 8.15
CA TRP A 37 -6.92 16.05 8.39
C TRP A 37 -8.29 16.08 7.70
N LEU A 38 -8.52 15.18 6.74
CA LEU A 38 -9.72 15.21 5.89
C LEU A 38 -10.99 14.70 6.58
N ASP A 39 -10.86 13.72 7.48
CA ASP A 39 -12.02 13.09 8.12
C ASP A 39 -11.98 13.20 9.64
N PRO A 40 -13.06 13.67 10.29
CA PRO A 40 -13.13 13.70 11.75
C PRO A 40 -13.25 12.26 12.28
N VAL A 41 -12.11 11.69 12.65
CA VAL A 41 -12.07 10.40 13.33
C VAL A 41 -12.61 10.58 14.76
N PRO A 42 -13.54 9.72 15.23
CA PRO A 42 -14.10 9.86 16.57
C PRO A 42 -13.03 9.85 17.67
N PHE A 43 -13.14 10.78 18.62
CA PHE A 43 -12.15 10.97 19.71
C PHE A 43 -11.86 9.72 20.56
N TRP A 44 -12.73 8.71 20.51
CA TRP A 44 -12.57 7.45 21.23
C TRP A 44 -11.26 6.75 20.89
N TRP A 45 -10.78 6.86 19.65
CA TRP A 45 -9.55 6.20 19.24
C TRP A 45 -8.33 6.77 19.96
N ASP A 46 -8.21 8.09 20.04
CA ASP A 46 -7.11 8.71 20.79
C ASP A 46 -7.20 8.34 22.28
N ARG A 47 -8.41 8.37 22.86
CA ARG A 47 -8.61 8.02 24.28
C ARG A 47 -8.32 6.56 24.61
N LEU A 48 -8.61 5.63 23.72
CA LEU A 48 -8.31 4.22 23.93
C LEU A 48 -6.80 3.96 23.83
N LEU A 49 -6.10 4.66 22.95
CA LEU A 49 -4.65 4.53 22.78
C LEU A 49 -3.83 5.11 23.95
N GLU A 50 -4.44 5.94 24.80
CA GLU A 50 -3.84 6.40 26.06
C GLU A 50 -3.76 5.29 27.13
N ASP A 51 -4.54 4.20 27.02
CA ASP A 51 -4.57 3.08 27.98
C ASP A 51 -3.55 1.98 27.59
N PRO A 52 -2.50 1.73 28.40
CA PRO A 52 -1.52 0.68 28.13
C PRO A 52 -2.14 -0.72 28.03
N ALA A 53 -3.17 -1.02 28.84
CA ALA A 53 -3.82 -2.33 28.80
C ALA A 53 -4.58 -2.54 27.49
N TYR A 54 -5.17 -1.46 26.95
CA TYR A 54 -5.83 -1.51 25.65
C TYR A 54 -4.84 -1.71 24.51
N THR A 55 -3.74 -0.97 24.49
CA THR A 55 -2.73 -1.08 23.42
C THR A 55 -2.01 -2.42 23.41
N GLU A 56 -1.70 -3.00 24.58
CA GLU A 56 -1.21 -4.38 24.68
C GLU A 56 -2.22 -5.39 24.12
N ALA A 57 -3.49 -5.30 24.53
CA ALA A 57 -4.55 -6.18 24.04
C ALA A 57 -4.75 -6.04 22.52
N LEU A 58 -4.64 -4.83 21.99
CA LEU A 58 -4.73 -4.53 20.56
C LEU A 58 -3.60 -5.22 19.79
N ASN A 59 -2.35 -5.05 20.20
CA ASN A 59 -1.21 -5.68 19.53
C ASN A 59 -1.30 -7.21 19.61
N CYS A 60 -1.60 -7.78 20.78
CA CYS A 60 -1.78 -9.23 20.90
C CYS A 60 -2.92 -9.76 20.02
N ARG A 61 -4.03 -9.03 19.92
CA ARG A 61 -5.13 -9.42 19.03
C ARG A 61 -4.72 -9.36 17.56
N TRP A 62 -3.97 -8.32 17.16
CA TRP A 62 -3.43 -8.21 15.81
C TRP A 62 -2.53 -9.40 15.48
N GLN A 63 -1.53 -9.68 16.32
CA GLN A 63 -0.59 -10.79 16.12
C GLN A 63 -1.31 -12.15 16.04
N ALA A 64 -2.30 -12.39 16.92
CA ALA A 64 -3.10 -13.61 16.90
C ALA A 64 -3.94 -13.76 15.62
N LEU A 65 -4.47 -12.66 15.07
CA LEU A 65 -5.17 -12.70 13.80
C LEU A 65 -4.20 -12.88 12.63
N ARG A 66 -3.03 -12.25 12.69
CA ARG A 66 -1.99 -12.30 11.64
C ARG A 66 -1.36 -13.68 11.48
N SER A 67 -1.27 -14.46 12.55
CA SER A 67 -0.79 -15.84 12.49
C SER A 67 -1.81 -16.83 11.91
N GLU A 68 -3.07 -16.42 11.71
CA GLU A 68 -4.14 -17.29 11.20
C GLU A 68 -5.03 -16.57 10.18
N LEU A 69 -6.09 -15.89 10.66
CA LEU A 69 -7.18 -15.39 9.82
C LEU A 69 -6.78 -14.27 8.86
N LEU A 70 -5.78 -13.48 9.23
CA LEU A 70 -5.26 -12.35 8.46
C LEU A 70 -3.86 -12.64 7.92
N SER A 71 -3.46 -13.91 7.76
CA SER A 71 -2.23 -14.25 7.04
C SER A 71 -2.30 -13.75 5.59
N LEU A 72 -1.17 -13.32 5.01
CA LEU A 72 -1.18 -12.82 3.64
C LEU A 72 -1.64 -13.89 2.66
N ASP A 73 -1.15 -15.12 2.80
CA ASP A 73 -1.57 -16.25 1.98
C ASP A 73 -3.10 -16.47 2.02
N ARG A 74 -3.72 -16.34 3.20
CA ARG A 74 -5.17 -16.50 3.34
C ARG A 74 -5.92 -15.35 2.71
N VAL A 75 -5.48 -14.11 2.92
CA VAL A 75 -6.15 -12.93 2.36
C VAL A 75 -6.01 -12.88 0.85
N HIS A 76 -4.83 -13.14 0.31
CA HIS A 76 -4.59 -13.25 -1.14
C HIS A 76 -5.38 -14.41 -1.74
N GLY A 77 -5.39 -15.58 -1.08
CA GLY A 77 -6.18 -16.72 -1.53
C GLY A 77 -7.69 -16.44 -1.55
N LEU A 78 -8.22 -15.62 -0.64
CA LEU A 78 -9.62 -15.19 -0.69
C LEU A 78 -9.91 -14.29 -1.90
N ILE A 79 -8.97 -13.40 -2.26
CA ILE A 79 -9.09 -12.57 -3.47
C ILE A 79 -9.14 -13.47 -4.70
N ASP A 80 -8.26 -14.46 -4.79
CA ASP A 80 -8.23 -15.41 -5.91
C ASP A 80 -9.54 -16.20 -6.02
N VAL A 81 -10.06 -16.69 -4.90
CA VAL A 81 -11.36 -17.39 -4.86
C VAL A 81 -12.49 -16.48 -5.36
N TYR A 82 -12.56 -15.22 -4.91
CA TYR A 82 -13.62 -14.33 -5.35
C TYR A 82 -13.48 -13.93 -6.83
N ALA A 83 -12.26 -13.75 -7.33
CA ALA A 83 -12.00 -13.53 -8.74
C ALA A 83 -12.48 -14.71 -9.59
N GLU A 84 -12.18 -15.94 -9.16
CA GLU A 84 -12.63 -17.18 -9.82
C GLU A 84 -14.16 -17.33 -9.77
N GLU A 85 -14.78 -17.05 -8.62
CA GLU A 85 -16.24 -17.11 -8.44
C GLU A 85 -16.99 -16.14 -9.39
N MET A 86 -16.42 -14.97 -9.69
CA MET A 86 -17.00 -14.05 -10.66
C MET A 86 -16.93 -14.60 -12.09
N GLY A 87 -15.87 -15.32 -12.43
CA GLY A 87 -15.70 -16.03 -13.70
C GLY A 87 -16.05 -15.17 -14.93
N PRO A 88 -16.87 -15.65 -15.87
CA PRO A 88 -17.20 -14.91 -17.10
C PRO A 88 -17.99 -13.61 -16.88
N ALA A 89 -18.38 -13.27 -15.65
CA ALA A 89 -19.03 -11.99 -15.36
C ALA A 89 -18.07 -10.81 -15.51
N VAL A 90 -16.77 -11.02 -15.26
CA VAL A 90 -15.73 -9.99 -15.43
C VAL A 90 -15.65 -9.56 -16.91
N GLU A 91 -15.55 -10.53 -17.82
CA GLU A 91 -15.52 -10.28 -19.27
C GLU A 91 -16.78 -9.52 -19.72
N ARG A 92 -17.98 -10.01 -19.37
CA ARG A 92 -19.23 -9.34 -19.72
C ARG A 92 -19.35 -7.93 -19.17
N ASN A 93 -18.76 -7.67 -17.99
CA ASN A 93 -18.75 -6.35 -17.38
C ASN A 93 -17.92 -5.39 -18.23
N PHE A 94 -16.68 -5.75 -18.57
CA PHE A 94 -15.80 -4.86 -19.32
C PHE A 94 -16.11 -4.81 -20.83
N GLU A 95 -16.83 -5.80 -21.38
CA GLU A 95 -17.48 -5.67 -22.70
C GLU A 95 -18.59 -4.61 -22.71
N ARG A 96 -19.30 -4.44 -21.58
CA ARG A 96 -20.42 -3.51 -21.45
C ARG A 96 -19.96 -2.12 -21.02
N TRP A 97 -19.01 -2.06 -20.11
CA TRP A 97 -18.42 -0.87 -19.52
C TRP A 97 -16.91 -0.94 -19.70
N ASP A 98 -16.43 -0.46 -20.84
CA ASP A 98 -15.02 -0.41 -21.21
C ASP A 98 -14.30 0.71 -20.44
N ILE A 99 -13.92 0.43 -19.19
CA ILE A 99 -13.33 1.39 -18.25
C ILE A 99 -11.96 0.93 -17.71
N LEU A 100 -11.41 -0.19 -18.20
CA LEU A 100 -10.05 -0.62 -17.82
C LEU A 100 -9.03 0.36 -18.42
N GLY A 101 -7.99 0.70 -17.65
CA GLY A 101 -6.99 1.71 -18.02
C GLY A 101 -7.47 3.17 -17.94
N GLU A 102 -8.77 3.41 -17.70
CA GLU A 102 -9.38 4.75 -17.63
C GLU A 102 -9.46 5.27 -16.19
N GLU A 103 -8.97 6.48 -15.96
CA GLU A 103 -9.05 7.14 -14.65
C GLU A 103 -10.49 7.59 -14.38
N ILE A 104 -11.20 6.84 -13.53
CA ILE A 104 -12.51 7.22 -13.02
C ILE A 104 -12.42 7.64 -11.56
N TRP A 105 -13.26 8.60 -11.15
CA TRP A 105 -13.31 9.02 -9.76
C TRP A 105 -13.76 7.85 -8.86
N PRO A 106 -13.15 7.63 -7.67
CA PRO A 106 -12.05 8.36 -7.03
C PRO A 106 -10.72 7.58 -7.05
N ASN A 107 -10.40 6.89 -8.15
CA ASN A 107 -9.19 6.10 -8.24
C ASN A 107 -7.94 6.98 -8.09
N TYR A 108 -7.03 6.58 -7.19
CA TYR A 108 -5.70 7.19 -7.13
C TYR A 108 -4.81 6.73 -8.28
N TYR A 109 -4.89 5.44 -8.60
CA TYR A 109 -4.16 4.78 -9.67
C TYR A 109 -5.07 3.74 -10.32
N VAL A 110 -4.91 3.53 -11.63
CA VAL A 110 -5.63 2.54 -12.43
C VAL A 110 -4.62 1.74 -13.26
N GLU A 111 -4.79 0.43 -13.25
CA GLU A 111 -4.03 -0.48 -14.12
C GLU A 111 -4.75 -0.64 -15.47
N ASP A 112 -4.01 -1.14 -16.47
CA ASP A 112 -4.53 -1.27 -17.83
C ASP A 112 -5.41 -2.53 -18.00
N THR A 113 -5.27 -3.53 -17.11
CA THR A 113 -6.01 -4.80 -17.16
C THR A 113 -6.61 -5.22 -15.81
N TYR A 114 -7.62 -6.09 -15.85
CA TYR A 114 -8.25 -6.63 -14.65
C TYR A 114 -7.29 -7.47 -13.80
N GLU A 115 -6.43 -8.25 -14.44
CA GLU A 115 -5.41 -9.05 -13.77
C GLU A 115 -4.40 -8.18 -13.03
N GLU A 116 -3.95 -7.07 -13.64
CA GLU A 116 -3.07 -6.11 -12.97
C GLU A 116 -3.78 -5.43 -11.79
N GLU A 117 -5.08 -5.12 -11.89
CA GLU A 117 -5.87 -4.60 -10.76
C GLU A 117 -5.93 -5.58 -9.57
N LEU A 118 -6.04 -6.89 -9.83
CA LEU A 118 -5.98 -7.90 -8.77
C LEU A 118 -4.60 -7.94 -8.10
N GLU A 119 -3.53 -7.88 -8.89
CA GLU A 119 -2.16 -7.88 -8.37
C GLU A 119 -1.88 -6.59 -7.57
N ARG A 120 -2.40 -5.44 -8.02
CA ARG A 120 -2.32 -4.18 -7.28
C ARG A 120 -3.05 -4.25 -5.94
N LEU A 121 -4.25 -4.83 -5.89
CA LEU A 121 -4.99 -5.04 -4.64
C LEU A 121 -4.21 -5.91 -3.66
N LYS A 122 -3.67 -7.04 -4.13
CA LYS A 122 -2.84 -7.94 -3.31
C LYS A 122 -1.59 -7.24 -2.81
N TRP A 123 -0.91 -6.50 -3.68
CA TRP A 123 0.26 -5.70 -3.35
C TRP A 123 -0.08 -4.68 -2.24
N TRP A 124 -1.15 -3.89 -2.41
CA TRP A 124 -1.52 -2.87 -1.44
C TRP A 124 -1.81 -3.48 -0.06
N ILE A 125 -2.57 -4.58 -0.02
CA ILE A 125 -2.86 -5.30 1.22
C ILE A 125 -1.58 -5.81 1.87
N ALA A 126 -0.67 -6.38 1.09
CA ALA A 126 0.62 -6.85 1.60
C ALA A 126 1.40 -5.72 2.27
N LYS A 127 1.44 -4.53 1.65
CA LYS A 127 2.14 -3.37 2.21
C LYS A 127 1.45 -2.77 3.41
N ARG A 128 0.12 -2.71 3.39
CA ARG A 128 -0.65 -2.24 4.55
C ARG A 128 -0.42 -3.15 5.75
N VAL A 129 -0.48 -4.46 5.55
CA VAL A 129 -0.23 -5.45 6.60
C VAL A 129 1.19 -5.34 7.14
N ASP A 130 2.18 -5.24 6.26
CA ASP A 130 3.60 -5.10 6.60
C ASP A 130 3.89 -3.78 7.37
N TRP A 131 3.16 -2.71 7.06
CA TRP A 131 3.21 -1.48 7.84
C TRP A 131 2.55 -1.65 9.22
N LEU A 132 1.36 -2.26 9.28
CA LEU A 132 0.64 -2.51 10.53
C LEU A 132 1.45 -3.39 11.48
N ASP A 133 2.06 -4.47 10.98
CA ASP A 133 2.93 -5.38 11.74
C ASP A 133 4.05 -4.62 12.49
N ARG A 134 4.49 -3.49 11.96
CA ARG A 134 5.59 -2.67 12.52
C ARG A 134 5.15 -1.47 13.34
N ASN A 135 3.88 -1.07 13.23
CA ASN A 135 3.38 0.18 13.81
C ASN A 135 2.22 -0.04 14.79
N MET A 136 1.84 -1.29 15.07
CA MET A 136 0.83 -1.58 16.09
C MET A 136 1.24 -1.00 17.46
N PRO A 137 0.38 -0.19 18.10
CA PRO A 137 0.67 0.37 19.42
C PRO A 137 0.77 -0.71 20.49
N GLY A 138 1.60 -0.48 21.51
CA GLY A 138 1.84 -1.45 22.58
C GLY A 138 2.77 -2.58 22.13
N ALA A 139 3.04 -3.52 23.05
CA ALA A 139 3.80 -4.73 22.76
C ALA A 139 2.96 -5.94 23.16
N CYS A 140 3.19 -7.10 22.55
CA CYS A 140 2.56 -8.35 22.97
C CYS A 140 3.59 -9.27 23.64
N PRO A 141 3.64 -9.35 24.98
CA PRO A 141 4.59 -10.21 25.67
C PRO A 141 4.38 -11.70 25.32
N GLY A 142 5.43 -12.39 24.90
CA GLY A 142 5.43 -13.85 24.72
C GLY A 142 5.34 -14.35 23.27
N LEU A 143 5.18 -13.45 22.30
CA LEU A 143 5.45 -13.72 20.87
C LEU A 143 6.74 -12.97 20.55
N GLY A 144 7.84 -13.70 20.30
CA GLY A 144 9.17 -13.10 20.15
C GLY A 144 9.18 -11.98 19.11
N GLU A 145 9.63 -10.79 19.49
CA GLU A 145 9.95 -9.73 18.53
C GLU A 145 11.21 -10.14 17.77
N GLU A 146 11.06 -10.55 16.51
CA GLU A 146 12.19 -10.58 15.59
C GLU A 146 12.53 -9.14 15.22
N ILE A 147 13.66 -8.65 15.74
CA ILE A 147 14.25 -7.38 15.31
C ILE A 147 14.80 -7.61 13.90
N ILE A 148 13.97 -7.37 12.88
CA ILE A 148 14.43 -7.34 11.49
C ILE A 148 15.15 -6.01 11.28
N MET A 149 16.48 -6.04 11.24
CA MET A 149 17.25 -4.92 10.68
C MET A 149 16.80 -4.72 9.23
N LYS A 150 16.28 -3.53 8.92
CA LYS A 150 15.66 -3.22 7.63
C LYS A 150 16.74 -2.78 6.64
N GLU A 151 16.99 -3.60 5.63
CA GLU A 151 17.77 -3.20 4.46
C GLU A 151 16.92 -2.39 3.49
N LEU A 152 17.53 -1.42 2.80
CA LEU A 152 16.91 -0.69 1.70
C LEU A 152 16.48 -1.66 0.60
N ASN A 153 15.19 -1.69 0.29
CA ASN A 153 14.64 -2.45 -0.83
C ASN A 153 13.85 -1.53 -1.77
N VAL A 154 13.88 -1.85 -3.06
CA VAL A 154 13.12 -1.11 -4.08
C VAL A 154 12.41 -2.11 -4.98
N SER A 155 11.12 -1.90 -5.15
CA SER A 155 10.25 -2.67 -6.02
C SER A 155 9.58 -1.74 -7.04
N LEU A 156 9.39 -2.24 -8.27
CA LEU A 156 8.80 -1.51 -9.39
C LEU A 156 7.63 -2.30 -9.94
N PHE A 157 6.48 -1.65 -10.14
CA PHE A 157 5.28 -2.31 -10.65
C PHE A 157 4.36 -1.33 -11.41
N PRO A 158 3.74 -1.74 -12.53
CA PRO A 158 4.09 -2.95 -13.28
C PRO A 158 5.50 -2.84 -13.89
N ASN A 159 6.16 -3.97 -14.14
CA ASN A 159 7.43 -4.03 -14.85
C ASN A 159 7.52 -5.36 -15.61
N PRO A 160 7.39 -5.38 -16.96
CA PRO A 160 7.37 -4.22 -17.87
C PRO A 160 6.16 -3.30 -17.69
N SER A 161 6.29 -2.03 -18.07
CA SER A 161 5.27 -0.97 -17.95
C SER A 161 4.93 -0.38 -19.32
N SER A 162 3.71 0.13 -19.49
CA SER A 162 3.24 0.92 -20.63
C SER A 162 3.63 2.41 -20.56
N GLY A 163 4.35 2.82 -19.51
CA GLY A 163 4.74 4.21 -19.25
C GLY A 163 4.40 4.68 -17.84
N ARG A 164 3.28 4.21 -17.28
CA ARG A 164 2.89 4.46 -15.88
C ARG A 164 3.38 3.32 -14.98
N PHE A 165 3.96 3.66 -13.84
CA PHE A 165 4.39 2.68 -12.84
C PHE A 165 4.61 3.32 -11.47
N MET A 166 4.69 2.47 -10.47
CA MET A 166 4.96 2.81 -9.09
C MET A 166 6.36 2.34 -8.67
N VAL A 167 7.02 3.17 -7.86
CA VAL A 167 8.29 2.90 -7.19
C VAL A 167 7.99 2.76 -5.71
N GLU A 168 8.22 1.58 -5.17
CA GLU A 168 8.12 1.32 -3.74
C GLU A 168 9.51 1.22 -3.11
N ILE A 169 9.69 1.88 -1.97
CA ILE A 169 10.95 1.97 -1.23
C ILE A 169 10.76 1.49 0.22
N GLY A 170 11.08 0.23 0.48
CA GLY A 170 11.21 -0.29 1.85
C GLY A 170 12.58 0.03 2.45
N GLY A 171 12.69 0.01 3.78
CA GLY A 171 13.92 0.41 4.48
C GLY A 171 13.73 1.34 5.68
N GLY A 172 12.49 1.53 6.15
CA GLY A 172 12.17 2.53 7.18
C GLY A 172 12.03 3.93 6.57
N ASN A 173 11.36 4.84 7.28
CA ASN A 173 11.04 6.19 6.77
C ASN A 173 11.72 7.30 7.60
N SER A 174 12.72 6.97 8.41
CA SER A 174 13.38 7.92 9.30
C SER A 174 14.30 8.92 8.58
N GLU A 175 14.63 8.67 7.31
CA GLU A 175 15.54 9.49 6.52
C GLU A 175 14.88 9.93 5.21
N SER A 176 15.35 11.03 4.63
CA SER A 176 14.91 11.48 3.32
C SER A 176 15.39 10.52 2.22
N LYS A 177 14.60 10.43 1.16
CA LYS A 177 14.85 9.55 0.02
C LYS A 177 14.95 10.38 -1.26
N THR A 178 15.77 9.96 -2.21
CA THR A 178 15.78 10.52 -3.56
C THR A 178 15.54 9.41 -4.57
N ILE A 179 14.76 9.72 -5.61
CA ILE A 179 14.47 8.82 -6.73
C ILE A 179 14.93 9.51 -8.01
N GLU A 180 15.82 8.86 -8.74
CA GLU A 180 16.30 9.27 -10.05
C GLU A 180 15.89 8.23 -11.09
N ILE A 181 15.26 8.66 -12.17
CA ILE A 181 14.97 7.81 -13.33
C ILE A 181 15.89 8.25 -14.46
N LEU A 182 16.68 7.31 -14.98
CA LEU A 182 17.67 7.56 -16.01
C LEU A 182 17.37 6.74 -17.27
N ASP A 183 17.57 7.35 -18.43
CA ASP A 183 17.63 6.61 -19.69
C ASP A 183 18.96 5.85 -19.85
N MET A 184 19.07 5.00 -20.88
CA MET A 184 20.30 4.23 -21.15
C MET A 184 21.53 5.09 -21.48
N ARG A 185 21.36 6.38 -21.73
CA ARG A 185 22.48 7.33 -21.94
C ARG A 185 22.92 7.98 -20.63
N GLY A 186 22.29 7.62 -19.51
CA GLY A 186 22.56 8.18 -18.19
C GLY A 186 21.95 9.56 -17.97
N ARG A 187 21.05 10.01 -18.84
CA ARG A 187 20.34 11.28 -18.65
C ARG A 187 19.19 11.06 -17.68
N VAL A 188 19.11 11.92 -16.66
CA VAL A 188 17.99 11.95 -15.72
C VAL A 188 16.76 12.46 -16.46
N VAL A 189 15.73 11.63 -16.58
CA VAL A 189 14.45 11.96 -17.20
C VAL A 189 13.38 12.36 -16.18
N ASN A 190 13.54 11.92 -14.92
CA ASN A 190 12.69 12.34 -13.81
C ASN A 190 13.47 12.27 -12.48
N PHE A 191 13.13 13.15 -11.54
CA PHE A 191 13.76 13.25 -10.22
C PHE A 191 12.70 13.59 -9.16
N ARG A 192 12.70 12.86 -8.04
CA ARG A 192 11.89 13.20 -6.85
C ARG A 192 12.74 13.19 -5.58
N HIS A 193 12.42 14.11 -4.68
CA HIS A 193 12.95 14.15 -3.31
C HIS A 193 11.81 13.96 -2.32
N LEU A 194 11.92 12.95 -1.46
CA LEU A 194 10.93 12.62 -0.43
C LEU A 194 11.53 12.97 0.94
N PRO A 195 10.88 13.83 1.74
CA PRO A 195 11.36 14.15 3.08
C PRO A 195 11.27 12.94 4.03
N ALA A 196 11.96 13.01 5.16
CA ALA A 196 11.84 11.99 6.20
C ALA A 196 10.38 11.92 6.70
N GLY A 197 9.90 10.71 6.94
CA GLY A 197 8.52 10.41 7.33
C GLY A 197 7.52 10.39 6.17
N TYR A 198 7.95 10.71 4.95
CA TYR A 198 7.12 10.60 3.75
C TYR A 198 6.92 9.14 3.35
N GLY A 199 5.79 8.86 2.70
CA GLY A 199 5.38 7.52 2.31
C GLY A 199 6.42 6.77 1.48
N SER A 200 6.34 5.44 1.49
CA SER A 200 7.25 4.55 0.75
C SER A 200 6.87 4.32 -0.71
N LEU A 201 5.80 4.92 -1.21
CA LEU A 201 5.23 4.65 -2.55
C LEU A 201 5.12 5.93 -3.38
N GLU A 202 5.73 5.93 -4.56
CA GLU A 202 5.67 7.03 -5.51
C GLU A 202 5.26 6.56 -6.90
N GLU A 203 4.25 7.22 -7.47
CA GLU A 203 3.85 7.02 -8.86
C GLU A 203 4.73 7.84 -9.82
N PHE A 204 5.01 7.29 -11.00
CA PHE A 204 5.66 7.98 -12.11
C PHE A 204 4.92 7.72 -13.42
N ASP A 205 4.81 8.77 -14.23
CA ASP A 205 4.29 8.72 -15.59
C ASP A 205 5.40 9.09 -16.57
N LEU A 206 5.74 8.13 -17.42
CA LEU A 206 6.69 8.20 -18.53
C LEU A 206 6.02 7.70 -19.83
N SER A 207 4.70 7.85 -19.97
CA SER A 207 3.94 7.43 -21.16
C SER A 207 4.40 8.15 -22.44
N ASP A 208 4.94 9.36 -22.32
CA ASP A 208 5.54 10.11 -23.44
C ASP A 208 7.00 9.73 -23.73
N ALA A 209 7.59 8.83 -22.93
CA ALA A 209 8.97 8.42 -23.08
C ALA A 209 9.13 7.38 -24.19
N ALA A 210 10.33 7.32 -24.80
CA ALA A 210 10.60 6.31 -25.82
C ALA A 210 10.63 4.91 -25.20
N PRO A 211 10.02 3.89 -25.84
CA PRO A 211 10.15 2.51 -25.41
C PRO A 211 11.61 2.10 -25.24
N GLY A 212 11.91 1.41 -24.15
CA GLY A 212 13.27 1.00 -23.82
C GLY A 212 13.50 0.69 -22.35
N LEU A 213 14.76 0.44 -22.04
CA LEU A 213 15.21 0.17 -20.68
C LEU A 213 15.55 1.46 -19.94
N TYR A 214 15.08 1.59 -18.71
CA TYR A 214 15.36 2.69 -17.80
C TYR A 214 15.98 2.16 -16.50
N LEU A 215 16.77 3.00 -15.84
CA LEU A 215 17.34 2.71 -14.53
C LEU A 215 16.68 3.61 -13.48
N ILE A 216 16.16 2.99 -12.43
CA ILE A 216 15.61 3.69 -11.27
C ILE A 216 16.59 3.56 -10.13
N ARG A 217 17.20 4.68 -9.73
CA ARG A 217 18.12 4.77 -8.62
C ARG A 217 17.41 5.41 -7.44
N VAL A 218 17.44 4.73 -6.30
CA VAL A 218 16.93 5.24 -5.04
C VAL A 218 18.09 5.36 -4.06
N GLN A 219 18.17 6.49 -3.36
CA GLN A 219 19.09 6.67 -2.24
C GLN A 219 18.32 7.02 -0.96
N GLN A 220 18.77 6.45 0.15
CA GLN A 220 18.31 6.73 1.49
C GLN A 220 19.53 6.80 2.42
N GLY A 221 19.87 8.00 2.89
CA GLY A 221 21.09 8.20 3.68
C GLY A 221 22.36 7.79 2.93
N GLN A 222 23.05 6.77 3.44
CA GLN A 222 24.24 6.18 2.80
C GLN A 222 23.91 4.99 1.90
N ASP A 223 22.70 4.45 1.98
CA ASP A 223 22.29 3.29 1.21
C ASP A 223 21.73 3.72 -0.15
N GLY A 224 22.04 2.94 -1.18
CA GLY A 224 21.59 3.19 -2.53
C GLY A 224 21.30 1.89 -3.27
N LEU A 225 20.14 1.86 -3.96
CA LEU A 225 19.72 0.71 -4.74
C LEU A 225 19.35 1.15 -6.15
N THR A 226 19.62 0.29 -7.13
CA THR A 226 19.20 0.51 -8.53
C THR A 226 18.35 -0.65 -9.01
N ARG A 227 17.27 -0.34 -9.73
CA ARG A 227 16.37 -1.29 -10.39
C ARG A 227 16.24 -0.96 -11.87
N LYS A 228 15.92 -1.98 -12.65
CA LYS A 228 15.70 -1.90 -14.09
C LYS A 228 14.20 -1.83 -14.35
N LEU A 229 13.76 -0.87 -15.13
CA LEU A 229 12.39 -0.74 -15.62
C LEU A 229 12.40 -0.93 -17.14
N LEU A 230 11.53 -1.78 -17.67
CA LEU A 230 11.28 -1.88 -19.10
C LEU A 230 10.00 -1.12 -19.44
N ILE A 231 10.07 -0.14 -20.34
CA ILE A 231 8.91 0.53 -20.93
C ILE A 231 8.71 -0.02 -22.35
N ASN A 232 7.52 -0.52 -22.65
CA ASN A 232 7.16 -1.13 -23.93
C ASN A 232 6.67 -0.12 -24.97
#